data_AF-A0A925D6A4-F1
#
_entry.id   AF-A0A925D6A4-F1
#
_cell.length_a   1.000
_cell.length_b   1.000
_cell.length_c   1.000
_cell.angle_alpha   90.00
_cell.angle_beta   90.00
_cell.angle_gamma   90.00
#
_symmetry.space_group_name_H-M   'P 1'
#
loop_
_entity.id
_entity.type
_entity.pdbx_description
1 polymer ?
#
loop_
_entity_poly.entity_id
_entity_poly.type
_entity_poly.pdbx_seq_one_letter_code
_entity_poly.pdbx_strand_id
1 'polypeptide(L)'
;MKFTLSLSLSLLLSCCAVINAQDKPKSNPLNEPLGDPGIIPAGADGKPLNLNFEDGTLKDWKAEGKAWDKQPVKGEISQTRTFGEGKKAEHTGQFWIGGYEFLQDPPVGILNSVPFEVTQPFGSFLIGGGSSKETRVELVTADEGKVFFASSGQDQENLRPVIVDLQQQKGKKIFIRVVDQNTGGWGHVNFDDFRLHKERPRFKSQVANSTAPAAETLYPHAGLSADEAVKEMVVPPGFKVQVAAAEPDVQQPIAMAIDDRGRIWIAEAFTYP
;
A
#
# COMPACT_ATOMS: atom_id res chain seq x y z
N MET A 1 59.61 -57.46 -17.19
CA MET A 1 58.27 -57.85 -16.70
C MET A 1 58.03 -57.15 -15.35
N LYS A 2 57.45 -55.95 -15.37
CA LYS A 2 56.90 -55.24 -14.21
C LYS A 2 55.75 -54.36 -14.73
N PHE A 3 54.53 -54.80 -14.47
CA PHE A 3 53.31 -54.00 -14.58
C PHE A 3 53.07 -53.36 -13.21
N THR A 4 52.82 -52.05 -13.16
CA THR A 4 51.99 -51.50 -12.08
C THR A 4 51.15 -50.34 -12.61
N LEU A 5 49.84 -50.50 -12.40
CA LEU A 5 48.69 -49.68 -12.81
C LEU A 5 48.81 -48.20 -12.45
N SER A 6 48.42 -47.34 -13.40
CA SER A 6 47.94 -45.98 -13.13
C SER A 6 46.44 -46.06 -12.84
N LEU A 7 46.03 -45.69 -11.62
CA LEU A 7 44.64 -45.60 -11.22
C LEU A 7 44.15 -44.17 -11.51
N SER A 8 43.47 -43.96 -12.64
CA SER A 8 42.77 -42.70 -12.91
C SER A 8 41.45 -42.68 -12.14
N LEU A 9 41.33 -41.83 -11.14
CA LEU A 9 40.09 -41.63 -10.39
C LEU A 9 39.25 -40.58 -11.12
N SER A 10 38.31 -41.04 -11.95
CA SER A 10 37.27 -40.19 -12.57
C SER A 10 36.23 -39.85 -11.51
N LEU A 11 36.39 -38.70 -10.85
CA LEU A 11 35.38 -38.17 -9.93
C LEU A 11 34.25 -37.52 -10.74
N LEU A 12 33.19 -38.30 -11.01
CA LEU A 12 31.89 -37.79 -11.43
C LEU A 12 31.33 -36.94 -10.29
N LEU A 13 31.49 -35.61 -10.40
CA LEU A 13 30.89 -34.65 -9.49
C LEU A 13 29.38 -34.59 -9.76
N SER A 14 28.65 -35.49 -9.13
CA SER A 14 27.19 -35.47 -9.06
C SER A 14 26.75 -34.15 -8.43
N CYS A 15 25.85 -33.44 -9.11
CA CYS A 15 25.13 -32.28 -8.60
C CYS A 15 24.52 -32.59 -7.23
N CYS A 16 25.12 -32.03 -6.18
CA CYS A 16 24.43 -31.70 -4.95
C CYS A 16 24.76 -30.24 -4.67
N ALA A 17 23.93 -29.34 -5.21
CA ALA A 17 23.93 -27.97 -4.77
C ALA A 17 23.61 -27.98 -3.28
N VAL A 18 24.60 -27.63 -2.46
CA VAL A 18 24.44 -27.35 -1.05
C VAL A 18 23.53 -26.12 -0.99
N ILE A 19 22.27 -26.34 -0.62
CA ILE A 19 21.30 -25.28 -0.36
C ILE A 19 21.76 -24.59 0.93
N ASN A 20 22.61 -23.57 0.80
CA ASN A 20 22.76 -22.56 1.83
C ASN A 20 21.59 -21.58 1.70
N ALA A 21 20.43 -21.99 2.19
CA ALA A 21 19.39 -21.06 2.60
C ALA A 21 19.66 -20.73 4.06
N GLN A 22 20.21 -19.54 4.32
CA GLN A 22 19.87 -18.87 5.57
C GLN A 22 18.35 -18.69 5.52
N ASP A 23 17.63 -19.52 6.28
CA ASP A 23 16.18 -19.47 6.38
C ASP A 23 15.76 -18.05 6.81
N LYS A 24 15.29 -17.25 5.85
CA LYS A 24 14.43 -16.11 6.15
C LYS A 24 13.13 -16.66 6.75
N PRO A 25 12.57 -16.06 7.82
CA PRO A 25 11.24 -16.43 8.27
C PRO A 25 10.26 -16.20 7.12
N LYS A 26 9.41 -17.20 6.86
CA LYS A 26 8.32 -17.14 5.87
C LYS A 26 7.64 -15.78 5.96
N SER A 27 7.55 -15.12 4.81
CA SER A 27 6.89 -13.83 4.63
C SER A 27 5.62 -13.73 5.47
N ASN A 28 5.40 -12.57 6.07
CA ASN A 28 4.13 -12.24 6.67
C ASN A 28 3.05 -12.46 5.58
N PRO A 29 2.17 -13.47 5.67
CA PRO A 29 1.17 -13.75 4.63
C PRO A 29 0.08 -12.68 4.57
N LEU A 30 0.30 -11.55 5.24
CA LEU A 30 -0.58 -10.41 5.29
C LEU A 30 -0.69 -9.75 3.91
N ASN A 31 0.47 -9.50 3.29
CA ASN A 31 0.61 -8.74 2.07
C ASN A 31 0.88 -9.62 0.83
N GLU A 32 0.77 -10.94 0.97
CA GLU A 32 0.76 -11.85 -0.17
C GLU A 32 -0.69 -12.07 -0.67
N PRO A 33 -0.94 -11.98 -1.99
CA PRO A 33 -2.25 -12.27 -2.55
C PRO A 33 -2.72 -13.69 -2.24
N LEU A 34 -3.96 -13.83 -1.78
CA LEU A 34 -4.66 -15.10 -1.56
C LEU A 34 -5.44 -15.51 -2.81
N GLY A 35 -5.17 -16.70 -3.33
CA GLY A 35 -5.81 -17.23 -4.52
C GLY A 35 -4.98 -16.97 -5.77
N ASP A 36 -5.27 -15.87 -6.48
CA ASP A 36 -4.48 -15.45 -7.64
C ASP A 36 -3.21 -14.71 -7.21
N PRO A 37 -2.01 -15.34 -7.29
CA PRO A 37 -0.76 -14.72 -6.86
C PRO A 37 -0.36 -13.51 -7.72
N GLY A 38 -0.98 -13.35 -8.89
CA GLY A 38 -0.64 -12.33 -9.88
C GLY A 38 0.64 -12.66 -10.66
N ILE A 39 0.90 -11.84 -11.67
CA ILE A 39 2.11 -11.88 -12.48
C ILE A 39 2.82 -10.53 -12.44
N ILE A 40 4.14 -10.57 -12.55
CA ILE A 40 4.96 -9.38 -12.75
C ILE A 40 4.80 -8.95 -14.23
N PRO A 41 4.48 -7.68 -14.51
CA PRO A 41 4.44 -7.16 -15.87
C PRO A 41 5.75 -7.39 -16.63
N ALA A 42 5.65 -7.70 -17.92
CA ALA A 42 6.81 -7.86 -18.79
C ALA A 42 7.17 -6.53 -19.46
N GLY A 43 8.47 -6.31 -19.66
CA GLY A 43 9.00 -5.21 -20.45
C GLY A 43 8.86 -5.45 -21.96
N ALA A 44 9.31 -4.48 -22.76
CA ALA A 44 9.29 -4.60 -24.22
C ALA A 44 10.15 -5.76 -24.76
N ASP A 45 11.11 -6.25 -23.97
CA ASP A 45 11.95 -7.41 -24.27
C ASP A 45 11.32 -8.76 -23.85
N GLY A 46 10.10 -8.73 -23.33
CA GLY A 46 9.36 -9.91 -22.88
C GLY A 46 9.80 -10.46 -21.52
N LYS A 47 10.76 -9.82 -20.84
CA LYS A 47 11.22 -10.25 -19.51
C LYS A 47 10.42 -9.59 -18.39
N PRO A 48 10.26 -10.25 -17.23
CA PRO A 48 9.66 -9.62 -16.05
C PRO A 48 10.42 -8.36 -15.64
N LEU A 49 9.67 -7.28 -15.39
CA LEU A 49 10.21 -6.02 -14.88
C LEU A 49 10.45 -6.10 -13.38
N ASN A 50 11.42 -5.36 -12.88
CA ASN A 50 11.75 -5.26 -11.46
C ASN A 50 10.81 -4.30 -10.71
N LEU A 51 9.50 -4.54 -10.78
CA LEU A 51 8.47 -3.70 -10.12
C LEU A 51 8.22 -4.05 -8.66
N ASN A 52 8.85 -5.12 -8.18
CA ASN A 52 8.88 -5.58 -6.79
C ASN A 52 10.28 -5.47 -6.17
N PHE A 53 11.22 -4.83 -6.86
CA PHE A 53 12.58 -4.55 -6.38
C PHE A 53 13.47 -5.76 -6.04
N GLU A 54 13.06 -6.99 -6.32
CA GLU A 54 13.78 -8.20 -5.90
C GLU A 54 15.15 -8.40 -6.57
N ASP A 55 15.46 -7.63 -7.61
CA ASP A 55 16.83 -7.55 -8.13
C ASP A 55 17.78 -6.72 -7.24
N GLY A 56 17.26 -6.06 -6.21
CA GLY A 56 18.00 -5.16 -5.32
C GLY A 56 18.48 -3.88 -5.99
N THR A 57 17.86 -3.47 -7.12
CA THR A 57 18.25 -2.30 -7.90
C THR A 57 17.03 -1.49 -8.35
N LEU A 58 17.26 -0.31 -8.91
CA LEU A 58 16.24 0.51 -9.59
C LEU A 58 16.30 0.34 -11.12
N LYS A 59 16.76 -0.80 -11.66
CA LYS A 59 17.08 -0.94 -13.10
C LYS A 59 15.93 -0.57 -14.06
N ASP A 60 14.70 -0.84 -13.65
CA ASP A 60 13.47 -0.58 -14.42
C ASP A 60 12.73 0.68 -13.92
N TRP A 61 13.43 1.53 -13.18
CA TRP A 61 12.91 2.74 -12.58
C TRP A 61 13.84 3.93 -12.84
N LYS A 62 13.25 5.10 -13.06
CA LYS A 62 13.95 6.38 -13.16
C LYS A 62 13.68 7.18 -11.89
N ALA A 63 14.73 7.36 -11.09
CA ALA A 63 14.72 8.18 -9.89
C ALA A 63 15.08 9.63 -10.21
N GLU A 64 14.30 10.56 -9.67
CA GLU A 64 14.54 12.00 -9.69
C GLU A 64 14.41 12.55 -8.27
N GLY A 65 15.28 13.49 -7.88
CA GLY A 65 15.34 13.98 -6.50
C GLY A 65 16.14 13.05 -5.57
N LYS A 66 16.21 13.42 -4.29
CA LYS A 66 17.08 12.76 -3.29
C LYS A 66 16.37 11.70 -2.45
N ALA A 67 15.04 11.63 -2.48
CA ALA A 67 14.27 10.63 -1.73
C ALA A 67 14.67 9.17 -2.03
N TRP A 68 15.25 8.92 -3.22
CA TRP A 68 15.54 7.57 -3.70
C TRP A 68 17.01 7.16 -3.60
N ASP A 69 17.85 8.00 -2.99
CA ASP A 69 19.26 7.66 -2.80
C ASP A 69 19.39 6.39 -1.93
N LYS A 70 20.20 5.44 -2.40
CA LYS A 70 20.45 4.12 -1.76
C LYS A 70 19.26 3.15 -1.74
N GLN A 71 18.18 3.44 -2.45
CA GLN A 71 17.05 2.53 -2.63
C GLN A 71 17.37 1.44 -3.69
N PRO A 72 16.72 0.26 -3.64
CA PRO A 72 15.76 -0.19 -2.62
C PRO A 72 16.44 -0.64 -1.32
N VAL A 73 15.68 -0.65 -0.22
CA VAL A 73 16.11 -1.17 1.08
C VAL A 73 16.09 -2.69 1.05
N LYS A 74 17.11 -3.34 1.63
CA LYS A 74 17.12 -4.79 1.85
C LYS A 74 16.73 -5.14 3.28
N GLY A 75 15.72 -5.98 3.44
CA GLY A 75 15.28 -6.46 4.74
C GLY A 75 14.41 -5.46 5.48
N GLU A 76 14.25 -5.69 6.78
CA GLU A 76 13.20 -5.08 7.58
C GLU A 76 13.63 -3.73 8.20
N ILE A 77 12.65 -2.93 8.65
CA ILE A 77 12.87 -1.66 9.34
C ILE A 77 13.81 -1.87 10.53
N SER A 78 14.89 -1.09 10.57
CA SER A 78 15.85 -1.14 11.66
C SER A 78 15.18 -0.73 12.97
N GLN A 79 15.15 -1.62 13.96
CA GLN A 79 14.55 -1.33 15.27
C GLN A 79 15.33 -0.26 16.06
N THR A 80 16.52 0.11 15.60
CA THR A 80 17.37 1.14 16.23
C THR A 80 17.38 2.46 15.46
N ARG A 81 16.68 2.59 14.33
CA ARG A 81 16.54 3.89 13.65
C ARG A 81 15.60 4.81 14.43
N THR A 82 15.70 6.12 14.17
CA THR A 82 14.76 7.10 14.71
C THR A 82 13.33 6.70 14.35
N PHE A 83 12.45 6.66 15.37
CA PHE A 83 11.07 6.18 15.26
C PHE A 83 10.91 4.75 14.68
N GLY A 84 11.91 3.88 14.83
CA GLY A 84 11.88 2.50 14.30
C GLY A 84 11.39 1.44 15.29
N GLU A 85 11.39 1.72 16.60
CA GLU A 85 11.04 0.73 17.63
C GLU A 85 9.61 0.20 17.45
N GLY A 86 9.47 -1.12 17.34
CA GLY A 86 8.18 -1.81 17.20
C GLY A 86 7.56 -1.72 15.80
N LYS A 87 8.15 -0.95 14.89
CA LYS A 87 7.65 -0.79 13.53
C LYS A 87 8.14 -1.92 12.61
N LYS A 88 7.32 -2.24 11.62
CA LYS A 88 7.62 -3.21 10.56
C LYS A 88 7.11 -2.64 9.23
N ALA A 89 7.87 -2.83 8.17
CA ALA A 89 7.49 -2.54 6.80
C ALA A 89 6.44 -3.53 6.32
N GLU A 90 6.47 -4.79 6.77
CA GLU A 90 5.57 -5.84 6.26
C GLU A 90 5.68 -6.00 4.73
N HIS A 91 6.87 -5.74 4.18
CA HIS A 91 7.15 -5.89 2.75
C HIS A 91 7.07 -7.36 2.30
N THR A 92 6.97 -7.58 0.99
CA THR A 92 7.13 -8.91 0.40
C THR A 92 8.58 -9.11 -0.05
N GLY A 93 8.99 -10.37 -0.24
CA GLY A 93 10.34 -10.65 -0.72
C GLY A 93 11.47 -10.16 0.20
N GLN A 94 12.50 -9.57 -0.39
CA GLN A 94 13.70 -9.09 0.30
C GLN A 94 13.90 -7.59 0.21
N PHE A 95 13.35 -6.94 -0.81
CA PHE A 95 13.61 -5.55 -1.13
C PHE A 95 12.32 -4.76 -1.26
N TRP A 96 12.38 -3.47 -0.94
CA TRP A 96 11.23 -2.56 -1.02
C TRP A 96 11.74 -1.10 -1.07
N ILE A 97 10.88 -0.17 -1.46
CA ILE A 97 11.16 1.26 -1.33
C ILE A 97 10.74 1.70 0.06
N GLY A 98 11.71 2.16 0.86
CA GLY A 98 11.48 2.73 2.18
C GLY A 98 11.98 4.16 2.25
N GLY A 99 11.13 5.13 1.94
CA GLY A 99 11.54 6.54 1.77
C GLY A 99 12.17 7.16 3.03
N TYR A 100 11.76 6.72 4.22
CA TYR A 100 12.33 7.20 5.48
C TYR A 100 13.74 6.66 5.78
N GLU A 101 14.08 5.45 5.32
CA GLU A 101 15.12 4.63 5.96
C GLU A 101 16.51 5.29 6.00
N PHE A 102 17.00 5.78 4.86
CA PHE A 102 18.38 6.31 4.77
C PHE A 102 18.51 7.80 5.04
N LEU A 103 17.47 8.58 4.71
CA LEU A 103 17.52 10.03 4.66
C LEU A 103 16.37 10.73 5.39
N GLN A 104 15.47 9.97 6.03
CA GLN A 104 14.28 10.46 6.75
C GLN A 104 13.31 11.22 5.83
N ASP A 105 12.41 12.01 6.40
CA ASP A 105 11.34 12.74 5.69
C ASP A 105 11.77 13.93 4.80
N PRO A 106 12.85 14.70 5.08
CA PRO A 106 13.10 15.93 4.31
C PRO A 106 13.36 15.81 2.79
N PRO A 107 13.99 14.74 2.26
CA PRO A 107 14.26 14.65 0.83
C PRO A 107 12.99 14.37 0.02
N VAL A 108 12.87 15.05 -1.12
CA VAL A 108 11.77 14.85 -2.08
C VAL A 108 12.26 14.16 -3.35
N GLY A 109 11.35 13.55 -4.09
CA GLY A 109 11.66 12.93 -5.37
C GLY A 109 10.46 12.33 -6.10
N ILE A 110 10.71 11.90 -7.34
CA ILE A 110 9.77 11.12 -8.15
C ILE A 110 10.48 9.85 -8.63
N LEU A 111 9.84 8.69 -8.47
CA LEU A 111 10.34 7.41 -8.98
C LEU A 111 9.34 6.88 -10.02
N ASN A 112 9.74 6.85 -11.28
CA ASN A 112 8.90 6.37 -12.39
C ASN A 112 9.35 4.99 -12.84
N SER A 113 8.45 4.02 -12.96
CA SER A 113 8.78 2.76 -13.63
C SER A 113 8.93 2.98 -15.13
N VAL A 114 9.58 2.04 -15.83
CA VAL A 114 9.38 1.91 -17.28
C VAL A 114 7.91 1.57 -17.58
N PRO A 115 7.37 1.97 -18.74
CA PRO A 115 6.01 1.60 -19.13
C PRO A 115 5.86 0.12 -19.44
N PHE A 116 4.70 -0.44 -19.10
CA PHE A 116 4.33 -1.84 -19.37
C PHE A 116 2.87 -1.94 -19.83
N GLU A 117 2.55 -3.03 -20.53
CA GLU A 117 1.18 -3.31 -20.97
C GLU A 117 0.35 -3.93 -19.84
N VAL A 118 -0.88 -3.44 -19.68
CA VAL A 118 -1.88 -4.05 -18.78
C VAL A 118 -2.48 -5.28 -19.44
N THR A 119 -1.99 -6.45 -19.06
CA THR A 119 -2.45 -7.74 -19.64
C THR A 119 -3.61 -8.38 -18.87
N GLN A 120 -3.90 -7.91 -17.65
CA GLN A 120 -4.92 -8.46 -16.76
C GLN A 120 -5.89 -7.38 -16.25
N PRO A 121 -7.14 -7.75 -15.88
CA PRO A 121 -8.17 -6.78 -15.48
C PRO A 121 -7.96 -6.14 -14.11
N PHE A 122 -7.09 -6.70 -13.26
CA PHE A 122 -6.79 -6.13 -11.94
C PHE A 122 -5.29 -5.95 -11.76
N GLY A 123 -4.91 -4.96 -10.95
CA GLY A 123 -3.56 -4.80 -10.44
C GLY A 123 -3.55 -4.70 -8.92
N SER A 124 -2.42 -5.03 -8.31
CA SER A 124 -2.18 -4.69 -6.91
C SER A 124 -0.76 -4.17 -6.72
N PHE A 125 -0.57 -3.43 -5.64
CA PHE A 125 0.75 -3.06 -5.11
C PHE A 125 0.63 -2.82 -3.62
N LEU A 126 1.76 -2.64 -2.94
CA LEU A 126 1.80 -2.28 -1.53
C LEU A 126 2.25 -0.83 -1.35
N ILE A 127 1.62 -0.13 -0.39
CA ILE A 127 1.95 1.26 -0.06
C ILE A 127 1.94 1.49 1.45
N GLY A 128 2.86 2.31 1.93
CA GLY A 128 2.92 2.85 3.29
C GLY A 128 3.45 4.28 3.26
N GLY A 129 3.82 4.81 4.42
CA GLY A 129 4.27 6.19 4.59
C GLY A 129 3.11 7.18 4.74
N GLY A 130 3.34 8.41 4.29
CA GLY A 130 2.45 9.54 4.56
C GLY A 130 1.08 9.48 3.87
N SER A 131 0.12 10.17 4.49
CA SER A 131 -1.27 10.29 4.03
C SER A 131 -1.53 11.51 3.13
N SER A 132 -0.54 12.40 2.97
CA SER A 132 -0.66 13.62 2.16
C SER A 132 -0.84 13.32 0.67
N LYS A 133 -1.45 14.26 -0.06
CA LYS A 133 -1.45 14.24 -1.53
C LYS A 133 -0.05 14.41 -2.10
N GLU A 134 0.90 14.93 -1.35
CA GLU A 134 2.29 15.10 -1.76
C GLU A 134 3.11 13.81 -1.63
N THR A 135 2.61 12.80 -0.90
CA THR A 135 3.21 11.49 -0.70
C THR A 135 2.26 10.40 -1.21
N ARG A 136 2.43 9.98 -2.46
CA ARG A 136 1.46 9.10 -3.15
C ARG A 136 2.09 8.20 -4.20
N VAL A 137 1.36 7.15 -4.57
CA VAL A 137 1.61 6.32 -5.74
C VAL A 137 0.52 6.59 -6.77
N GLU A 138 0.92 6.78 -8.02
CA GLU A 138 0.04 7.04 -9.15
C GLU A 138 0.21 5.96 -10.22
N LEU A 139 -0.88 5.61 -10.90
CA LEU A 139 -0.84 4.90 -12.18
C LEU A 139 -1.18 5.88 -13.29
N VAL A 140 -0.33 5.90 -14.31
CA VAL A 140 -0.32 6.94 -15.34
C VAL A 140 -0.35 6.29 -16.71
N THR A 141 -1.18 6.81 -17.62
CA THR A 141 -1.16 6.34 -19.01
C THR A 141 0.15 6.74 -19.70
N ALA A 142 0.75 5.82 -20.44
CA ALA A 142 2.07 6.05 -21.03
C ALA A 142 2.05 6.94 -22.28
N ASP A 143 0.89 7.08 -22.92
CA ASP A 143 0.66 7.87 -24.14
C ASP A 143 0.43 9.36 -23.86
N GLU A 144 -0.48 9.66 -22.93
CA GLU A 144 -0.94 11.02 -22.61
C GLU A 144 -0.33 11.56 -21.31
N GLY A 145 0.29 10.69 -20.49
CA GLY A 145 0.76 11.07 -19.16
C GLY A 145 -0.37 11.35 -18.17
N LYS A 146 -1.58 10.81 -18.42
CA LYS A 146 -2.76 11.06 -17.61
C LYS A 146 -2.77 10.16 -16.37
N VAL A 147 -2.84 10.78 -15.18
CA VAL A 147 -3.09 10.05 -13.93
C VAL A 147 -4.54 9.57 -13.93
N PHE A 148 -4.75 8.26 -13.83
CA PHE A 148 -6.10 7.68 -13.73
C PHE A 148 -6.35 6.98 -12.40
N PHE A 149 -5.31 6.79 -11.60
CA PHE A 149 -5.39 6.24 -10.25
C PHE A 149 -4.32 6.87 -9.37
N ALA A 150 -4.64 7.14 -8.11
CA ALA A 150 -3.70 7.59 -7.10
C ALA A 150 -4.09 7.04 -5.72
N SER A 151 -3.10 6.73 -4.88
CA SER A 151 -3.30 6.35 -3.48
C SER A 151 -2.14 6.85 -2.63
N SER A 152 -2.43 7.22 -1.38
CA SER A 152 -1.45 7.57 -0.36
C SER A 152 -1.40 6.51 0.75
N GLY A 153 -0.39 6.61 1.61
CA GLY A 153 -0.29 5.87 2.86
C GLY A 153 -1.30 6.36 3.90
N GLN A 154 -1.08 6.00 5.15
CA GLN A 154 -1.97 6.32 6.28
C GLN A 154 -1.19 6.79 7.51
N ASP A 155 -0.04 7.42 7.29
CA ASP A 155 0.89 7.78 8.36
C ASP A 155 1.29 6.54 9.16
N GLN A 156 1.65 5.48 8.43
CA GLN A 156 2.08 4.19 8.95
C GLN A 156 3.23 3.64 8.09
N GLU A 157 4.24 3.05 8.73
CA GLU A 157 5.38 2.48 7.98
C GLU A 157 5.02 1.20 7.24
N ASN A 158 4.08 0.42 7.81
CA ASN A 158 3.73 -0.86 7.25
C ASN A 158 3.03 -0.68 5.91
N LEU A 159 3.54 -1.42 4.93
CA LEU A 159 3.01 -1.54 3.60
C LEU A 159 1.65 -2.23 3.69
N ARG A 160 0.68 -1.74 2.93
CA ARG A 160 -0.65 -2.34 2.81
C ARG A 160 -1.05 -2.53 1.36
N PRO A 161 -1.81 -3.58 1.04
CA PRO A 161 -2.23 -3.85 -0.32
C PRO A 161 -3.25 -2.82 -0.78
N VAL A 162 -3.03 -2.33 -1.99
CA VAL A 162 -3.98 -1.55 -2.78
C VAL A 162 -4.35 -2.38 -4.00
N ILE A 163 -5.65 -2.48 -4.26
CA ILE A 163 -6.19 -3.20 -5.41
C ILE A 163 -6.77 -2.18 -6.39
N VAL A 164 -6.39 -2.29 -7.66
CA VAL A 164 -6.82 -1.39 -8.72
C VAL A 164 -7.61 -2.15 -9.77
N ASP A 165 -8.76 -1.61 -10.17
CA ASP A 165 -9.47 -2.07 -11.36
C ASP A 165 -8.79 -1.48 -12.60
N LEU A 166 -8.28 -2.37 -13.45
CA LEU A 166 -7.55 -2.03 -14.68
C LEU A 166 -8.31 -2.44 -15.94
N GLN A 167 -9.60 -2.82 -15.84
CA GLN A 167 -10.38 -3.27 -17.00
C GLN A 167 -10.39 -2.26 -18.15
N GLN A 168 -10.53 -0.96 -17.83
CA GLN A 168 -10.52 0.11 -18.82
C GLN A 168 -9.15 0.34 -19.48
N GLN A 169 -8.07 -0.14 -18.84
CA GLN A 169 -6.70 0.02 -19.32
C GLN A 169 -6.11 -1.24 -19.94
N LYS A 170 -6.88 -2.34 -19.99
CA LYS A 170 -6.42 -3.60 -20.60
C LYS A 170 -5.96 -3.39 -22.05
N GLY A 171 -4.77 -3.90 -22.37
CA GLY A 171 -4.10 -3.73 -23.66
C GLY A 171 -3.44 -2.37 -23.88
N LYS A 172 -3.57 -1.43 -22.94
CA LYS A 172 -2.88 -0.13 -22.98
C LYS A 172 -1.60 -0.20 -22.16
N LYS A 173 -0.70 0.75 -22.45
CA LYS A 173 0.54 0.93 -21.67
C LYS A 173 0.33 1.94 -20.56
N ILE A 174 0.79 1.59 -19.36
CA ILE A 174 0.82 2.46 -18.19
C ILE A 174 2.22 2.43 -17.57
N PHE A 175 2.50 3.35 -16.66
CA PHE A 175 3.64 3.27 -15.76
C PHE A 175 3.23 3.66 -14.34
N ILE A 176 4.05 3.27 -13.37
CA ILE A 176 3.87 3.58 -11.96
C ILE A 176 4.72 4.81 -11.64
N ARG A 177 4.16 5.76 -10.90
CA ARG A 177 4.88 6.93 -10.41
C ARG A 177 4.73 7.04 -8.89
N VAL A 178 5.82 6.87 -8.17
CA VAL A 178 5.89 7.14 -6.73
C VAL A 178 6.33 8.59 -6.55
N VAL A 179 5.55 9.37 -5.83
CA VAL A 179 5.74 10.81 -5.65
C VAL A 179 5.94 11.09 -4.18
N ASP A 180 7.05 11.74 -3.87
CA ASP A 180 7.38 12.25 -2.55
C ASP A 180 7.75 13.72 -2.67
N GLN A 181 6.88 14.60 -2.15
CA GLN A 181 7.02 16.05 -2.26
C GLN A 181 6.82 16.78 -0.94
N ASN A 182 6.63 16.05 0.16
CA ASN A 182 6.40 16.62 1.49
C ASN A 182 7.69 16.53 2.30
N THR A 183 8.09 17.63 2.94
CA THR A 183 9.32 17.69 3.76
C THR A 183 9.04 17.65 5.27
N GLY A 184 7.76 17.62 5.66
CA GLY A 184 7.31 17.53 7.05
C GLY A 184 7.28 16.10 7.59
N GLY A 185 6.75 15.93 8.81
CA GLY A 185 6.57 14.58 9.36
C GLY A 185 5.68 13.72 8.45
N TRP A 186 6.05 12.45 8.29
CA TRP A 186 5.45 11.55 7.30
C TRP A 186 5.62 12.00 5.84
N GLY A 187 6.65 12.83 5.59
CA GLY A 187 7.12 13.20 4.26
C GLY A 187 7.90 12.09 3.58
N HIS A 188 7.31 10.90 3.49
CA HIS A 188 7.89 9.79 2.72
C HIS A 188 6.82 8.84 2.18
N VAL A 189 7.20 8.08 1.16
CA VAL A 189 6.40 6.97 0.63
C VAL A 189 7.16 5.65 0.76
N ASN A 190 6.45 4.62 1.24
CA ASN A 190 6.91 3.24 1.16
C ASN A 190 6.15 2.54 0.02
N PHE A 191 6.83 1.76 -0.82
CA PHE A 191 6.21 1.09 -1.97
C PHE A 191 6.85 -0.26 -2.27
N ASP A 192 6.02 -1.24 -2.67
CA ASP A 192 6.49 -2.57 -3.05
C ASP A 192 5.49 -3.31 -3.97
N ASP A 193 5.99 -4.36 -4.64
CA ASP A 193 5.25 -5.49 -5.21
C ASP A 193 4.06 -5.18 -6.14
N PHE A 194 4.30 -4.46 -7.23
CA PHE A 194 3.27 -4.32 -8.25
C PHE A 194 3.06 -5.63 -9.04
N ARG A 195 1.81 -6.11 -9.10
CA ARG A 195 1.38 -7.31 -9.82
C ARG A 195 0.10 -7.09 -10.63
N LEU A 196 -0.10 -7.92 -11.66
CA LEU A 196 -1.30 -8.01 -12.48
C LEU A 196 -2.06 -9.31 -12.21
N HIS A 197 -3.39 -9.26 -12.07
CA HIS A 197 -4.21 -10.40 -11.63
C HIS A 197 -5.39 -10.65 -12.58
N LYS A 198 -5.62 -11.93 -12.90
CA LYS A 198 -6.77 -12.40 -13.69
C LYS A 198 -8.08 -12.18 -12.94
N GLU A 199 -8.07 -12.36 -11.63
CA GLU A 199 -9.20 -12.16 -10.73
C GLU A 199 -8.88 -11.08 -9.70
N ARG A 200 -9.91 -10.49 -9.08
CA ARG A 200 -9.69 -9.50 -8.02
C ARG A 200 -8.97 -10.19 -6.84
N PRO A 201 -7.71 -9.83 -6.52
CA PRO A 201 -6.97 -10.51 -5.48
C PRO A 201 -7.59 -10.23 -4.10
N ARG A 202 -7.33 -11.12 -3.15
CA ARG A 202 -7.70 -10.95 -1.74
C ARG A 202 -6.44 -10.94 -0.90
N PHE A 203 -6.45 -10.21 0.19
CA PHE A 203 -5.34 -10.17 1.14
C PHE A 203 -5.87 -10.47 2.54
N LYS A 204 -5.00 -10.90 3.45
CA LYS A 204 -5.40 -10.98 4.85
C LYS A 204 -5.58 -9.55 5.37
N SER A 205 -6.58 -9.37 6.21
CA SER A 205 -6.84 -8.07 6.80
C SER A 205 -5.69 -7.65 7.72
N GLN A 206 -5.15 -6.45 7.52
CA GLN A 206 -4.18 -5.81 8.42
C GLN A 206 -4.78 -5.36 9.75
N VAL A 207 -6.07 -5.61 9.94
CA VAL A 207 -6.70 -5.50 11.25
C VAL A 207 -6.02 -6.53 12.15
N ALA A 208 -4.96 -6.11 12.85
CA ALA A 208 -4.37 -6.82 13.95
C ALA A 208 -5.52 -7.29 14.83
N ASN A 209 -5.75 -8.61 14.91
CA ASN A 209 -6.79 -9.28 15.71
C ASN A 209 -7.54 -8.32 16.64
N SER A 210 -8.47 -7.57 16.07
CA SER A 210 -9.47 -6.84 16.81
C SER A 210 -10.73 -7.51 16.33
N THR A 211 -11.34 -8.27 17.23
CA THR A 211 -12.68 -8.78 17.09
C THR A 211 -13.65 -7.60 17.13
N ALA A 212 -13.55 -6.69 16.17
CA ALA A 212 -14.54 -5.68 15.87
C ALA A 212 -15.44 -6.26 14.75
N PRO A 213 -16.76 -6.38 14.99
CA PRO A 213 -17.71 -6.73 13.94
C PRO A 213 -17.55 -5.82 12.71
N ALA A 214 -17.90 -6.33 11.53
CA ALA A 214 -17.94 -5.53 10.32
C ALA A 214 -18.75 -4.24 10.59
N ALA A 215 -18.24 -3.08 10.17
CA ALA A 215 -18.87 -1.78 10.43
C ALA A 215 -20.35 -1.74 9.99
N GLU A 216 -20.72 -2.51 8.97
CA GLU A 216 -22.10 -2.68 8.50
C GLU A 216 -23.02 -3.35 9.54
N THR A 217 -22.51 -4.26 10.37
CA THR A 217 -23.27 -4.89 11.47
C THR A 217 -23.31 -4.04 12.74
N LEU A 218 -22.33 -3.15 12.94
CA LEU A 218 -22.21 -2.29 14.11
C LEU A 218 -22.94 -0.94 13.95
N TYR A 219 -22.99 -0.43 12.72
CA TYR A 219 -23.60 0.84 12.36
C TYR A 219 -24.53 0.65 11.15
N PRO A 220 -25.67 -0.04 11.31
CA PRO A 220 -26.58 -0.37 10.21
C PRO A 220 -27.16 0.86 9.49
N HIS A 221 -27.01 2.05 10.08
CA HIS A 221 -27.51 3.33 9.56
C HIS A 221 -26.39 4.31 9.20
N ALA A 222 -25.14 3.84 9.08
CA ALA A 222 -24.02 4.68 8.66
C ALA A 222 -24.22 5.18 7.22
N GLY A 223 -24.03 6.48 6.99
CA GLY A 223 -24.09 7.09 5.66
C GLY A 223 -25.49 7.48 5.17
N LEU A 224 -26.54 7.30 5.98
CA LEU A 224 -27.87 7.84 5.65
C LEU A 224 -27.85 9.37 5.64
N SER A 225 -28.62 9.98 4.73
CA SER A 225 -28.96 11.41 4.84
C SER A 225 -29.79 11.66 6.10
N ALA A 226 -29.87 12.90 6.57
CA ALA A 226 -30.65 13.23 7.78
C ALA A 226 -32.12 12.83 7.65
N ASP A 227 -32.74 13.05 6.48
CA ASP A 227 -34.13 12.67 6.22
C ASP A 227 -34.34 11.15 6.16
N GLU A 228 -33.35 10.39 5.69
CA GLU A 228 -33.39 8.92 5.71
C GLU A 228 -33.17 8.39 7.12
N ALA A 229 -32.24 8.96 7.88
CA ALA A 229 -31.97 8.58 9.26
C ALA A 229 -33.23 8.73 10.13
N VAL A 230 -34.00 9.81 9.97
CA VAL A 230 -35.27 10.00 10.69
C VAL A 230 -36.27 8.88 10.43
N LYS A 231 -36.31 8.30 9.22
CA LYS A 231 -37.24 7.20 8.89
C LYS A 231 -36.86 5.89 9.57
N GLU A 232 -35.57 5.70 9.82
CA GLU A 232 -35.04 4.50 10.48
C GLU A 232 -35.05 4.61 12.01
N MET A 233 -35.27 5.80 12.58
CA MET A 233 -35.33 5.99 14.04
C MET A 233 -36.59 5.36 14.65
N VAL A 234 -36.38 4.52 15.67
CA VAL A 234 -37.46 3.99 16.50
C VAL A 234 -37.62 4.88 17.73
N VAL A 235 -38.81 5.50 17.88
CA VAL A 235 -39.16 6.35 19.04
C VAL A 235 -40.40 5.82 19.77
N PRO A 236 -40.59 6.16 21.06
CA PRO A 236 -41.77 5.72 21.80
C PRO A 236 -43.09 6.19 21.18
N PRO A 237 -44.22 5.48 21.43
CA PRO A 237 -45.53 5.89 20.94
C PRO A 237 -45.88 7.34 21.33
N GLY A 238 -46.36 8.12 20.37
CA GLY A 238 -46.72 9.54 20.55
C GLY A 238 -45.58 10.53 20.29
N PHE A 239 -44.33 10.07 20.12
CA PHE A 239 -43.20 10.92 19.77
C PHE A 239 -43.06 11.05 18.25
N LYS A 240 -42.46 12.16 17.81
CA LYS A 240 -42.10 12.42 16.41
C LYS A 240 -40.68 12.97 16.36
N VAL A 241 -39.93 12.58 15.34
CA VAL A 241 -38.61 13.12 15.04
C VAL A 241 -38.69 13.98 13.79
N GLN A 242 -37.97 15.09 13.77
CA GLN A 242 -37.83 15.98 12.63
C GLN A 242 -36.37 16.41 12.53
N VAL A 243 -35.86 16.55 11.30
CA VAL A 243 -34.54 17.12 11.06
C VAL A 243 -34.58 18.61 11.37
N ALA A 244 -33.74 19.07 12.29
CA ALA A 244 -33.61 20.49 12.62
C ALA A 244 -32.40 21.16 11.93
N ALA A 245 -31.28 20.43 11.84
CA ALA A 245 -30.07 20.81 11.12
C ALA A 245 -29.31 19.55 10.69
N ALA A 246 -28.58 19.63 9.58
CA ALA A 246 -27.75 18.57 9.04
C ALA A 246 -26.57 19.19 8.28
N GLU A 247 -25.62 18.39 7.79
CA GLU A 247 -24.60 18.90 6.88
C GLU A 247 -25.27 19.50 5.62
N PRO A 248 -24.85 20.69 5.15
CA PRO A 248 -23.65 21.44 5.56
C PRO A 248 -23.84 22.45 6.70
N ASP A 249 -25.06 22.63 7.22
CA ASP A 249 -25.37 23.67 8.22
C ASP A 249 -24.76 23.39 9.61
N VAL A 250 -24.54 22.11 9.92
CA VAL A 250 -23.81 21.64 11.12
C VAL A 250 -22.88 20.50 10.73
N GLN A 251 -21.61 20.59 11.11
CA GLN A 251 -20.55 19.64 10.79
C GLN A 251 -19.74 19.26 12.04
N GLN A 252 -19.53 17.96 12.23
CA GLN A 252 -18.72 17.40 13.32
C GLN A 252 -19.06 17.96 14.72
N PRO A 253 -20.33 17.86 15.18
CA PRO A 253 -20.74 18.36 16.49
C PRO A 253 -20.07 17.55 17.62
N ILE A 254 -19.44 18.26 18.56
CA ILE A 254 -18.74 17.66 19.71
C ILE A 254 -19.51 17.86 21.03
N ALA A 255 -20.35 18.89 21.12
CA ALA A 255 -21.18 19.16 22.29
C ALA A 255 -22.41 19.99 21.90
N MET A 256 -23.48 19.88 22.68
CA MET A 256 -24.68 20.72 22.54
C MET A 256 -25.25 21.15 23.90
N ALA A 257 -25.89 22.32 23.94
CA ALA A 257 -26.62 22.82 25.12
C ALA A 257 -27.88 23.59 24.71
N ILE A 258 -28.91 23.55 25.55
CA ILE A 258 -30.15 24.33 25.38
C ILE A 258 -30.16 25.43 26.44
N ASP A 259 -30.40 26.67 26.05
CA ASP A 259 -30.53 27.79 26.99
C ASP A 259 -31.97 28.01 27.49
N ASP A 260 -32.12 28.91 28.47
CA ASP A 260 -33.41 29.29 29.08
C ASP A 260 -34.40 29.93 28.10
N ARG A 261 -33.93 30.32 26.91
CA ARG A 261 -34.75 30.87 25.83
C ARG A 261 -35.09 29.82 24.75
N GLY A 262 -34.73 28.56 24.98
CA GLY A 262 -35.02 27.45 24.08
C GLY A 262 -34.14 27.39 22.83
N ARG A 263 -32.99 28.07 22.80
CA ARG A 263 -32.04 27.96 21.68
C ARG A 263 -31.11 26.78 21.88
N ILE A 264 -30.75 26.11 20.79
CA ILE A 264 -29.74 25.06 20.77
C ILE A 264 -28.39 25.68 20.37
N TRP A 265 -27.38 25.46 21.20
CA TRP A 265 -25.98 25.78 20.94
C TRP A 265 -25.24 24.51 20.59
N ILE A 266 -24.44 24.52 19.52
CA ILE A 266 -23.64 23.38 19.08
C ILE A 266 -22.18 23.84 19.00
N ALA A 267 -21.27 23.04 19.57
CA ALA A 267 -19.83 23.19 19.35
C ALA A 267 -19.40 22.21 18.26
N GLU A 268 -18.65 22.69 17.27
CA GLU A 268 -18.22 21.95 16.09
C GLU A 268 -16.69 21.85 16.06
N ALA A 269 -16.17 20.74 15.55
CA ALA A 269 -14.73 20.53 15.37
C ALA A 269 -14.41 20.25 13.91
N PHE A 270 -13.92 21.27 13.20
CA PHE A 270 -13.52 21.17 11.79
C PHE A 270 -12.09 20.65 11.60
N THR A 271 -11.35 20.47 12.70
CA THR A 271 -9.97 19.99 12.72
C THR A 271 -9.77 19.12 13.95
N TYR A 272 -9.15 17.97 13.73
CA TYR A 272 -8.69 17.10 14.83
C TYR A 272 -7.27 17.56 15.23
N PRO A 273 -6.98 17.83 16.51
CA PRO A 273 -5.63 18.13 16.97
C PRO A 273 -4.69 16.91 16.89
#